data_AF-A0A512C5Z4-F1
#
_entry.id   AF-A0A512C5Z4-F1
#
_cell.length_a   1.000
_cell.length_b   1.000
_cell.length_c   1.000
_cell.angle_alpha   90.00
_cell.angle_beta   90.00
_cell.angle_gamma   90.00
#
_symmetry.space_group_name_H-M   'P 1'
#
loop_
_entity.id
_entity.type
_entity.pdbx_description
1 polymer ?
#
loop_
_entity_poly.entity_id
_entity_poly.type
_entity_poly.pdbx_seq_one_letter_code
_entity_poly.pdbx_strand_id
1 'polypeptide(L)'
;MKINYAKGYKIYFKETDGKIIILLIGGDKSTQQKDIEKAKNIWDNLKMETTKFDIADYLDSNEMIAEYLNSVLDEGDFDDVIVALGHIAKAIGMSKIAEETGMSRPSLYKALSAGAKPQFSTIIKVLKAVGGNIQISPIRYCEEV
;
A
#
# COMPACT_ATOMS: atom_id res chain seq x y z
N MET A 1 -4.82 -16.59 -6.90
CA MET A 1 -4.27 -15.38 -7.55
C MET A 1 -2.77 -15.58 -7.78
N LYS A 2 -2.23 -15.23 -8.95
CA LYS A 2 -0.82 -15.44 -9.31
C LYS A 2 -0.14 -14.08 -9.47
N ILE A 3 0.71 -13.71 -8.52
CA ILE A 3 1.45 -12.45 -8.52
C ILE A 3 2.85 -12.76 -9.07
N ASN A 4 3.20 -12.26 -10.26
CA ASN A 4 4.52 -12.45 -10.86
C ASN A 4 5.43 -11.28 -10.45
N TYR A 5 6.11 -11.36 -9.30
CA TYR A 5 6.96 -10.24 -8.84
C TYR A 5 8.48 -10.48 -8.88
N ALA A 6 9.00 -11.70 -9.08
CA ALA A 6 10.41 -11.90 -9.44
C ALA A 6 10.70 -13.34 -9.86
N LYS A 7 11.81 -13.58 -10.57
CA LYS A 7 12.39 -14.91 -10.80
C LYS A 7 12.57 -15.62 -9.45
N GLY A 8 11.71 -16.59 -9.14
CA GLY A 8 12.00 -17.63 -8.14
C GLY A 8 11.42 -17.45 -6.74
N TYR A 9 10.28 -16.76 -6.54
CA TYR A 9 9.54 -16.82 -5.27
C TYR A 9 8.15 -17.45 -5.44
N LYS A 10 7.74 -18.27 -4.45
CA LYS A 10 6.40 -18.84 -4.31
C LYS A 10 5.75 -18.26 -3.06
N ILE A 11 4.51 -17.82 -3.21
CA ILE A 11 3.71 -17.23 -2.13
C ILE A 11 2.72 -18.29 -1.65
N TYR A 12 2.79 -18.65 -0.37
CA TYR A 12 1.77 -19.47 0.31
C TYR A 12 1.06 -18.58 1.32
N PHE A 13 -0.25 -18.74 1.47
CA PHE A 13 -0.97 -17.99 2.49
C PHE A 13 -1.99 -18.86 3.23
N LYS A 14 -2.28 -18.48 4.46
CA LYS A 14 -3.36 -19.05 5.26
C LYS A 14 -4.07 -17.95 6.03
N GLU A 15 -5.39 -18.06 6.10
CA GLU A 15 -6.23 -17.21 6.94
C GLU A 15 -6.50 -17.93 8.27
N THR A 16 -6.30 -17.25 9.39
CA THR A 16 -6.58 -17.77 10.74
C THR A 16 -6.95 -16.60 11.64
N ASP A 17 -8.09 -16.68 12.32
CA ASP A 17 -8.61 -15.64 13.21
C ASP A 17 -8.64 -14.22 12.59
N GLY A 18 -9.06 -14.13 11.32
CA GLY A 18 -9.11 -12.87 10.58
C GLY A 18 -7.73 -12.29 10.19
N LYS A 19 -6.65 -13.04 10.41
CA LYS A 19 -5.29 -12.68 9.98
C LYS A 19 -4.92 -13.49 8.74
N ILE A 20 -4.40 -12.81 7.72
CA ILE A 20 -3.77 -13.46 6.57
C ILE A 20 -2.27 -13.53 6.85
N ILE A 21 -1.73 -14.75 6.84
CA ILE A 21 -0.30 -15.00 6.99
C ILE A 21 0.24 -15.36 5.62
N ILE A 22 1.20 -14.58 5.13
CA ILE A 22 1.84 -14.76 3.83
C ILE A 22 3.26 -15.30 4.08
N LEU A 23 3.57 -16.44 3.47
CA LEU A 23 4.87 -17.07 3.48
C LEU A 23 5.50 -16.98 2.10
N LEU A 24 6.61 -16.25 2.02
CA LEU A 24 7.43 -16.12 0.82
C LEU A 24 8.54 -17.17 0.86
N ILE A 25 8.49 -18.16 -0.03
CA ILE A 25 9.54 -19.18 -0.16
C ILE A 25 10.23 -19.01 -1.52
N GLY A 26 11.53 -18.76 -1.50
CA GLY A 26 12.36 -18.79 -2.72
C GLY A 26 12.45 -20.22 -3.27
N GLY A 27 12.12 -20.45 -4.54
CA GLY A 27 12.14 -21.76 -5.18
C GLY A 27 11.98 -21.70 -6.69
N ASP A 28 12.49 -22.72 -7.39
CA ASP A 28 12.36 -22.87 -8.84
C ASP A 28 11.11 -23.71 -9.21
N LYS A 29 10.86 -23.93 -10.51
CA LYS A 29 9.69 -24.71 -10.94
C LYS A 29 9.85 -26.21 -10.64
N SER A 30 11.08 -26.72 -10.54
CA SER A 30 11.41 -28.12 -10.22
C SER A 30 11.30 -28.47 -8.73
N THR A 31 11.29 -27.50 -7.81
CA THR A 31 11.22 -27.73 -6.35
C THR A 31 9.83 -27.57 -5.71
N GLN A 32 8.77 -27.42 -6.51
CA GLN A 32 7.43 -27.05 -6.01
C GLN A 32 6.91 -27.92 -4.85
N GLN A 33 7.13 -29.24 -4.89
CA GLN A 33 6.61 -30.15 -3.88
C GLN A 33 7.34 -29.99 -2.54
N LYS A 34 8.66 -29.77 -2.58
CA LYS A 34 9.49 -29.47 -1.40
C LYS A 34 9.12 -28.13 -0.79
N ASP A 35 8.78 -27.14 -1.61
CA ASP A 35 8.35 -25.83 -1.12
C ASP A 35 7.00 -25.90 -0.38
N ILE A 36 6.07 -26.75 -0.84
CA ILE A 36 4.79 -27.00 -0.16
C ILE A 36 5.01 -27.68 1.19
N GLU A 37 5.84 -28.71 1.26
CA GLU A 37 6.16 -29.39 2.52
C GLU A 37 6.86 -28.45 3.50
N LYS A 38 7.79 -27.63 3.00
CA LYS A 38 8.45 -26.61 3.81
C LYS A 38 7.46 -25.58 4.36
N ALA A 39 6.49 -25.14 3.55
CA ALA A 39 5.42 -24.23 4.00
C ALA A 39 4.57 -24.84 5.12
N LYS A 40 4.17 -26.12 4.99
CA LYS A 40 3.42 -26.86 6.02
C LYS A 40 4.22 -27.02 7.31
N ASN A 41 5.50 -27.39 7.20
CA ASN A 41 6.37 -27.54 8.37
C ASN A 41 6.60 -26.21 9.09
N ILE A 42 6.79 -25.11 8.35
CA ILE A 42 6.90 -23.77 8.95
C ILE A 42 5.60 -23.42 9.67
N TRP A 43 4.46 -23.71 9.05
CA TRP A 43 3.14 -23.50 9.65
C TRP A 43 2.94 -24.28 10.96
N ASP A 44 3.25 -25.57 10.97
CA ASP A 44 3.03 -26.43 12.14
C ASP A 44 3.94 -26.05 13.32
N ASN A 45 5.10 -25.44 13.04
CA ASN A 45 6.08 -25.01 14.05
C ASN A 45 6.02 -23.51 14.39
N LEU A 46 5.12 -22.74 13.76
CA LEU A 46 4.97 -21.30 13.98
C LEU A 46 4.34 -21.04 15.35
N LYS A 47 5.19 -20.89 16.39
CA LYS A 47 4.82 -20.17 17.62
C LYS A 47 4.87 -18.67 17.31
N MET A 48 3.73 -18.10 16.93
CA MET A 48 3.67 -16.75 16.37
C MET A 48 3.61 -15.65 17.43
N GLU A 49 4.70 -14.88 17.55
CA GLU A 49 4.62 -13.46 17.87
C GLU A 49 4.51 -12.70 16.53
N THR A 50 3.31 -12.25 16.17
CA THR A 50 3.10 -11.44 14.97
C THR A 50 3.22 -9.96 15.32
N THR A 51 4.02 -9.22 14.57
CA THR A 51 3.98 -7.75 14.60
C THR A 51 2.91 -7.27 13.62
N LYS A 52 2.20 -6.19 13.97
CA LYS A 52 1.24 -5.57 13.06
C LYS A 52 2.00 -4.99 11.87
N PHE A 53 1.63 -5.37 10.65
CA PHE A 53 2.11 -4.72 9.43
C PHE A 53 1.38 -3.37 9.28
N ASP A 54 2.15 -2.31 9.08
CA ASP A 54 1.65 -0.98 8.77
C ASP A 54 2.46 -0.43 7.60
N ILE A 55 1.80 -0.18 6.47
CA ILE A 55 2.50 0.22 5.24
C ILE A 55 3.24 1.55 5.39
N ALA A 56 2.80 2.43 6.31
CA ALA A 56 3.48 3.69 6.58
C ALA A 56 4.92 3.49 7.06
N ASP A 57 5.24 2.35 7.69
CA ASP A 57 6.59 2.04 8.16
C ASP A 57 7.57 1.73 7.01
N TYR A 58 7.05 1.53 5.79
CA TYR A 58 7.81 1.21 4.58
C TYR A 58 7.78 2.33 3.52
N LEU A 59 7.09 3.44 3.81
CA LEU A 59 7.04 4.64 2.95
C LEU A 59 8.15 5.63 3.37
N ASP A 60 9.39 5.15 3.35
CA ASP A 60 10.58 5.84 3.89
C ASP A 60 11.32 6.74 2.89
N SER A 61 10.90 6.72 1.63
CA SER A 61 11.50 7.46 0.53
C SER A 61 10.43 8.06 -0.39
N ASN A 62 10.80 9.14 -1.08
CA ASN A 62 9.89 9.83 -2.00
C ASN A 62 9.50 8.92 -3.17
N GLU A 63 10.43 8.07 -3.62
CA GLU A 63 10.21 7.09 -4.68
C GLU A 63 9.16 6.06 -4.26
N MET A 64 9.27 5.49 -3.06
CA MET A 64 8.28 4.53 -2.53
C MET A 64 6.90 5.15 -2.36
N ILE A 65 6.84 6.40 -1.88
CA ILE A 65 5.60 7.16 -1.74
C ILE A 65 4.94 7.38 -3.11
N ALA A 66 5.72 7.79 -4.12
CA ALA A 66 5.22 8.05 -5.46
C ALA A 66 4.71 6.78 -6.14
N GLU A 67 5.47 5.69 -6.09
CA GLU A 67 5.06 4.39 -6.65
C GLU A 67 3.78 3.88 -5.98
N TYR A 68 3.72 3.93 -4.65
CA TYR A 68 2.54 3.52 -3.90
C TYR A 68 1.31 4.33 -4.30
N LEU A 69 1.41 5.66 -4.30
CA LEU A 69 0.29 6.53 -4.66
C LEU A 69 -0.15 6.34 -6.12
N ASN A 70 0.80 6.20 -7.05
CA ASN A 70 0.51 5.96 -8.47
C ASN A 70 -0.24 4.65 -8.68
N SER A 71 0.18 3.56 -8.01
CA SER A 71 -0.54 2.28 -8.10
C SER A 71 -1.98 2.39 -7.63
N VAL A 72 -2.22 3.15 -6.55
CA VAL A 72 -3.56 3.36 -6.00
C VAL A 72 -4.40 4.27 -6.90
N LEU A 73 -3.80 5.27 -7.55
CA LEU A 73 -4.50 6.13 -8.51
C LEU A 73 -4.84 5.41 -9.83
N ASP A 74 -4.05 4.41 -10.23
CA ASP A 74 -4.26 3.65 -11.46
C ASP A 74 -5.32 2.56 -11.31
N GLU A 75 -5.27 1.81 -10.20
CA GLU A 75 -6.12 0.63 -10.01
C GLU A 75 -7.22 0.80 -8.94
N GLY A 76 -7.03 1.75 -8.02
CA GLY A 76 -7.87 1.89 -6.83
C GLY A 76 -9.11 2.76 -7.03
N ASP A 77 -10.02 2.65 -6.07
CA ASP A 77 -11.18 3.54 -5.98
C ASP A 77 -10.90 4.79 -5.14
N PHE A 78 -11.92 5.64 -4.97
CA PHE A 78 -11.78 6.86 -4.18
C PHE A 78 -11.38 6.58 -2.72
N ASP A 79 -11.97 5.56 -2.10
CA ASP A 79 -11.69 5.24 -0.70
C ASP A 79 -10.26 4.70 -0.55
N ASP A 80 -9.76 3.92 -1.52
CA ASP A 80 -8.37 3.47 -1.58
C ASP A 80 -7.40 4.67 -1.62
N VAL A 81 -7.70 5.68 -2.45
CA VAL A 81 -6.90 6.91 -2.53
C VAL A 81 -6.88 7.65 -1.19
N ILE A 82 -8.02 7.77 -0.51
CA ILE A 82 -8.08 8.44 0.80
C ILE A 82 -7.24 7.69 1.84
N VAL A 83 -7.35 6.37 1.89
CA VAL A 83 -6.56 5.52 2.78
C VAL A 83 -5.06 5.64 2.48
N ALA A 84 -4.67 5.62 1.21
CA ALA A 84 -3.28 5.78 0.79
C ALA A 84 -2.69 7.13 1.22
N LEU A 85 -3.44 8.22 1.05
CA LEU A 85 -3.04 9.54 1.54
C LEU A 85 -2.88 9.56 3.06
N GLY A 86 -3.72 8.83 3.80
CA GLY A 86 -3.58 8.63 5.24
C GLY A 86 -2.28 7.93 5.62
N HIS A 87 -1.91 6.86 4.91
CA HIS A 87 -0.64 6.16 5.12
C HIS A 87 0.57 7.04 4.86
N ILE A 88 0.57 7.76 3.73
CA ILE A 88 1.65 8.67 3.35
C ILE A 88 1.78 9.81 4.37
N ALA A 89 0.67 10.42 4.77
CA ALA A 89 0.67 11.47 5.79
C ALA A 89 1.20 10.97 7.14
N LYS A 90 0.95 9.71 7.50
CA LYS A 90 1.49 9.08 8.69
C LYS A 90 3.01 8.89 8.59
N ALA A 91 3.50 8.39 7.45
CA ALA A 91 4.91 8.14 7.19
C ALA A 91 5.76 9.43 7.23
N ILE A 92 5.26 10.51 6.62
CA ILE A 92 5.92 11.82 6.63
C ILE A 92 5.79 12.51 8.00
N GLY A 93 4.70 12.26 8.72
CA GLY A 93 4.43 12.79 10.04
C GLY A 93 3.28 13.80 10.04
N MET A 94 2.23 13.46 10.79
CA MET A 94 0.98 14.25 10.84
C MET A 94 1.15 15.68 11.33
N SER A 95 2.16 15.98 12.15
CA SER A 95 2.45 17.35 12.59
C SER A 95 2.91 18.24 11.43
N LYS A 96 3.77 17.71 10.56
CA LYS A 96 4.27 18.43 9.38
C LYS A 96 3.14 18.68 8.39
N ILE A 97 2.34 17.66 8.10
CA ILE A 97 1.18 17.80 7.20
C ILE A 97 0.15 18.79 7.76
N ALA A 98 -0.12 18.77 9.07
CA ALA A 98 -1.01 19.73 9.71
C ALA A 98 -0.57 21.18 9.48
N GLU A 99 0.72 21.46 9.68
CA GLU A 99 1.31 22.78 9.47
C GLU A 99 1.19 23.22 8.00
N GLU A 100 1.60 22.37 7.06
CA GLU A 100 1.60 22.70 5.63
C GLU A 100 0.19 22.84 5.03
N THR A 101 -0.78 22.06 5.53
CA THR A 101 -2.17 22.11 5.05
C THR A 101 -3.01 23.20 5.73
N GLY A 102 -2.53 23.73 6.86
CA GLY A 102 -3.28 24.63 7.75
C GLY A 102 -4.44 23.93 8.47
N MET A 103 -4.38 22.61 8.62
CA MET A 103 -5.41 21.79 9.27
C MET A 103 -4.94 21.31 10.65
N SER A 104 -5.89 21.09 11.56
CA SER A 104 -5.56 20.42 12.82
C SER A 104 -5.25 18.93 12.59
N ARG A 105 -4.35 18.34 13.40
CA ARG A 105 -4.08 16.88 13.36
C ARG A 105 -5.36 16.03 13.46
N PRO A 106 -6.30 16.30 14.39
CA PRO A 106 -7.58 15.58 14.43
C PRO A 106 -8.42 15.72 13.15
N SER A 107 -8.45 16.92 12.54
CA SER A 107 -9.16 17.13 11.28
C SER A 107 -8.55 16.32 10.14
N LEU A 108 -7.21 16.21 10.09
CA LEU A 108 -6.52 15.38 9.10
C LEU A 108 -6.82 13.89 9.29
N TYR A 109 -6.73 13.38 10.52
CA TYR A 109 -7.08 11.98 10.79
C TYR A 109 -8.52 11.65 10.37
N LYS A 110 -9.47 12.57 10.59
CA LYS A 110 -10.86 12.39 10.15
C LYS A 110 -11.03 12.53 8.64
N ALA A 111 -10.28 13.41 8.00
CA ALA A 111 -10.38 13.65 6.56
C ALA A 111 -9.75 12.53 5.73
N LEU A 112 -8.77 11.81 6.30
CA LEU A 112 -7.98 10.76 5.64
C LEU A 112 -8.31 9.35 6.18
N SER A 113 -9.40 9.18 6.92
CA SER A 113 -9.86 7.87 7.37
C SER A 113 -10.66 7.16 6.28
N ALA A 114 -10.68 5.83 6.31
CA ALA A 114 -11.52 5.02 5.41
C ALA A 114 -12.99 5.50 5.40
N GLY A 115 -13.56 5.65 4.20
CA GLY A 115 -14.93 6.15 3.97
C GLY A 115 -15.13 7.65 4.20
N ALA A 116 -14.07 8.40 4.51
CA ALA A 116 -14.16 9.86 4.56
C ALA A 116 -14.36 10.45 3.15
N LYS A 117 -15.07 11.58 3.10
CA LYS A 117 -15.27 12.35 1.86
C LYS A 117 -14.61 13.72 1.97
N PRO A 118 -13.27 13.79 1.98
CA PRO A 118 -12.59 15.06 2.02
C PRO A 118 -12.92 15.87 0.78
N GLN A 119 -12.96 17.19 0.92
CA GLN A 119 -13.06 18.08 -0.23
C GLN A 119 -11.81 17.90 -1.10
N PHE A 120 -11.97 18.07 -2.42
CA PHE A 120 -10.85 17.98 -3.36
C PHE A 120 -9.71 18.95 -2.99
N SER A 121 -10.04 20.14 -2.46
CA SER A 121 -9.05 21.10 -1.93
C SER A 121 -8.17 20.51 -0.83
N THR A 122 -8.74 19.68 0.06
CA THR A 122 -7.99 18.96 1.09
C THR A 122 -7.04 17.94 0.47
N ILE A 123 -7.49 17.19 -0.53
CA ILE A 123 -6.66 16.22 -1.26
C ILE A 123 -5.45 16.92 -1.88
N ILE A 124 -5.66 18.03 -2.60
CA ILE A 124 -4.58 18.81 -3.21
C ILE A 124 -3.59 19.33 -2.17
N LYS A 125 -4.07 19.83 -1.03
CA LYS A 125 -3.21 20.32 0.04
C LYS A 125 -2.33 19.22 0.61
N VAL A 126 -2.90 18.04 0.85
CA VAL A 126 -2.14 16.88 1.35
C VAL A 126 -1.13 16.42 0.30
N LEU A 127 -1.53 16.29 -0.97
CA LEU A 127 -0.63 15.93 -2.07
C LEU A 127 0.58 16.88 -2.19
N LYS A 128 0.33 18.20 -2.10
CA LYS A 128 1.42 19.19 -2.10
C LYS A 128 2.32 19.05 -0.88
N ALA A 129 1.74 18.78 0.29
CA ALA A 129 2.49 18.64 1.53
C ALA A 129 3.42 17.41 1.55
N VAL A 130 3.10 16.40 0.73
CA VAL A 130 3.94 15.22 0.53
C VAL A 130 4.96 15.40 -0.61
N GLY A 131 5.08 16.61 -1.16
CA GLY A 131 5.98 16.93 -2.27
C GLY A 131 5.47 16.49 -3.64
N GLY A 132 4.22 16.04 -3.73
CA GLY A 132 3.59 15.61 -4.97
C GLY A 132 2.97 16.75 -5.76
N ASN A 133 2.90 16.59 -7.08
CA ASN A 133 2.06 17.41 -7.96
C ASN A 133 1.07 16.52 -8.71
N ILE A 134 -0.04 17.11 -9.17
CA ILE A 134 -0.91 16.44 -10.13
C ILE A 134 -0.44 16.80 -11.53
N GLN A 135 -0.16 15.78 -12.33
CA GLN A 135 0.09 15.91 -13.75
C GLN A 135 -1.07 15.30 -14.53
N ILE A 136 -1.48 15.99 -15.59
CA ILE A 136 -2.53 15.52 -16.50
C ILE A 136 -1.85 15.10 -17.79
N SER A 137 -1.96 13.81 -18.11
CA SER A 137 -1.47 13.24 -19.37
C SER A 137 -2.65 13.03 -20.33
N PRO A 138 -2.59 13.53 -21.58
CA PRO A 138 -3.64 13.26 -22.55
C PRO A 138 -3.75 11.76 -22.84
N ILE A 139 -4.94 11.20 -22.70
CA ILE A 139 -5.23 9.86 -23.21
C ILE A 139 -5.35 10.00 -24.74
N ARG A 140 -4.34 9.54 -25.48
CA ARG A 140 -4.47 9.39 -26.93
C ARG A 140 -5.34 8.18 -27.19
N TYR A 141 -6.59 8.41 -27.59
CA TYR A 141 -7.34 7.38 -28.28
C TYR A 141 -6.68 7.19 -29.65
N CYS A 142 -6.14 6.00 -29.92
CA CYS A 142 -5.89 5.62 -31.30
C CYS A 142 -7.25 5.55 -31.98
N GLU A 143 -7.50 6.44 -32.94
CA GLU A 143 -8.52 6.18 -33.95
C GLU A 143 -8.05 4.93 -34.69
N GLU A 144 -8.82 3.84 -34.60
CA GLU A 144 -8.66 2.69 -35.48
C GLU A 144 -8.90 3.21 -36.91
N VAL A 145 -7.82 3.24 -37.70
CA VAL A 145 -7.86 3.54 -39.14
C VAL A 145 -7.83 2.23 -39.92
#